data_AF-A0A7X8WWE1-F1
#
_entry.id   AF-A0A7X8WWE1-F1
#
_cell.length_a   1.000
_cell.length_b   1.000
_cell.length_c   1.000
_cell.angle_alpha   90.00
_cell.angle_beta   90.00
_cell.angle_gamma   90.00
#
_symmetry.space_group_name_H-M   'P 1'
#
loop_
_entity.id
_entity.type
_entity.pdbx_description
1 polymer ?
#
loop_
_entity_poly.entity_id
_entity_poly.type
_entity_poly.pdbx_seq_one_letter_code
_entity_poly.pdbx_strand_id
1 'polypeptide(L)'
;MEKRKELDQILLEIYEDLTRNHWLAKEKLNKYNQNCPQISRFLLFEEKLATERRLIEEISLPCRLILEHLTTFEGNLEQTIGYKIGNYQAGRALLNSFQIKEWGNIVLNLGHVQLTWRDEEYKYLFYPDKVVLRAFDINKPEIHLNFSFYFKYSHVLEKFQDVKEHPQVEYWHEDLNL
;
A
#
# COMPACT_ATOMS: atom_id res chain seq x y z
N MET A 1 -19.07 2.97 5.03
CA MET A 1 -18.81 1.55 5.33
C MET A 1 -19.46 0.62 4.30
N GLU A 2 -20.80 0.53 4.21
CA GLU A 2 -21.50 -0.38 3.28
C GLU A 2 -21.05 -0.23 1.82
N LYS A 3 -21.03 1.01 1.32
CA LYS A 3 -20.57 1.33 -0.04
C LYS A 3 -19.12 0.91 -0.35
N ARG A 4 -18.23 0.93 0.65
CA ARG A 4 -16.83 0.50 0.46
C ARG A 4 -16.77 -1.02 0.34
N LYS A 5 -17.51 -1.75 1.18
CA LYS A 5 -17.58 -3.21 1.13
C LYS A 5 -18.19 -3.71 -0.20
N GLU A 6 -19.25 -3.05 -0.67
CA GLU A 6 -19.84 -3.35 -1.98
C GLU A 6 -18.83 -3.13 -3.12
N LEU A 7 -18.12 -1.98 -3.10
CA LEU A 7 -17.08 -1.69 -4.08
C LEU A 7 -15.93 -2.70 -4.01
N ASP A 8 -15.48 -3.05 -2.79
CA ASP A 8 -14.43 -4.04 -2.56
C ASP A 8 -14.81 -5.40 -3.16
N GLN A 9 -16.05 -5.85 -2.97
CA GLN A 9 -16.56 -7.08 -3.56
C GLN A 9 -16.51 -7.04 -5.10
N ILE A 10 -16.98 -5.94 -5.70
CA ILE A 10 -16.93 -5.76 -7.16
C ILE A 10 -15.48 -5.77 -7.66
N LEU A 11 -14.56 -5.09 -6.97
CA LEU A 11 -13.15 -5.06 -7.34
C LEU A 11 -12.52 -6.44 -7.25
N LEU A 12 -12.81 -7.21 -6.19
CA LEU A 12 -12.32 -8.58 -6.04
C LEU A 12 -12.76 -9.48 -7.19
N GLU A 13 -14.02 -9.41 -7.61
CA GLU A 13 -14.54 -10.15 -8.77
C GLU A 13 -13.79 -9.78 -10.05
N ILE A 14 -13.55 -8.49 -10.28
CA ILE A 14 -12.78 -8.01 -11.43
C ILE A 14 -11.34 -8.56 -11.39
N TYR A 15 -10.67 -8.49 -10.22
CA TYR A 15 -9.30 -8.99 -10.10
C TYR A 15 -9.22 -10.51 -10.23
N GLU A 16 -10.23 -11.26 -9.79
CA GLU A 16 -10.32 -12.70 -10.02
C GLU A 16 -10.40 -13.01 -11.53
N ASP A 17 -11.27 -12.32 -12.26
CA ASP A 17 -11.42 -12.50 -13.70
C ASP A 17 -10.16 -12.10 -14.47
N LEU A 18 -9.50 -11.01 -14.09
CA LEU A 18 -8.21 -10.62 -14.67
C LEU A 18 -7.14 -11.66 -14.40
N THR A 19 -7.09 -12.23 -13.18
CA THR A 19 -6.14 -13.27 -12.80
C THR A 19 -6.36 -14.55 -13.60
N ARG A 20 -7.62 -14.99 -13.72
CA ARG A 20 -8.02 -16.16 -14.52
C ARG A 20 -7.58 -16.01 -15.98
N ASN A 21 -7.88 -14.85 -16.58
CA ASN A 21 -7.49 -14.56 -17.96
C ASN A 21 -5.97 -14.47 -18.13
N HIS A 22 -5.26 -13.90 -17.14
CA HIS A 22 -3.81 -13.85 -17.13
C HIS A 22 -3.20 -15.25 -17.14
N TRP A 23 -3.72 -16.19 -16.33
CA TRP A 23 -3.26 -17.58 -16.33
C TRP A 23 -3.48 -18.29 -17.66
N LEU A 24 -4.66 -18.15 -18.27
CA LEU A 24 -4.93 -18.72 -19.60
C LEU A 24 -3.98 -18.18 -20.66
N ALA A 25 -3.64 -16.89 -20.59
CA ALA A 25 -2.66 -16.29 -21.49
C ALA A 25 -1.22 -16.78 -21.20
N LYS A 26 -0.84 -16.92 -19.93
CA LYS A 26 0.45 -17.48 -19.49
C LYS A 26 0.65 -18.91 -20.01
N GLU A 27 -0.37 -19.75 -19.96
CA GLU A 27 -0.31 -21.12 -20.52
C GLU A 27 -0.05 -21.13 -22.03
N LYS A 28 -0.65 -20.20 -22.78
CA LYS A 28 -0.37 -20.04 -24.22
C LYS A 28 1.08 -19.64 -24.46
N LEU A 29 1.65 -18.82 -23.56
CA LEU A 29 3.04 -18.35 -23.63
C LEU A 29 4.08 -19.41 -23.28
N ASN A 30 3.72 -20.48 -22.55
CA ASN A 30 4.64 -21.58 -22.22
C ASN A 30 5.27 -22.26 -23.45
N LYS A 31 4.66 -22.11 -24.63
CA LYS A 31 5.16 -22.63 -25.91
C LYS A 31 6.25 -21.76 -26.53
N TYR A 32 6.55 -20.59 -25.98
CA TYR A 32 7.47 -19.60 -26.52
C TYR A 32 8.70 -19.43 -25.61
N ASN A 33 9.78 -18.88 -26.17
CA ASN A 33 11.03 -18.65 -25.44
C ASN A 33 10.82 -17.65 -24.29
N GLN A 34 10.95 -18.12 -23.05
CA GLN A 34 10.75 -17.32 -21.84
C GLN A 34 11.77 -16.18 -21.65
N ASN A 35 12.86 -16.16 -22.43
CA ASN A 35 13.86 -15.08 -22.40
C ASN A 35 13.43 -13.83 -23.21
N CYS A 36 12.19 -13.77 -23.67
CA CYS A 36 11.63 -12.59 -24.34
C CYS A 36 11.28 -11.49 -23.31
N PRO A 37 11.82 -10.26 -23.43
CA PRO A 37 11.54 -9.18 -22.47
C PRO A 37 10.04 -8.85 -22.31
N GLN A 38 9.27 -9.02 -23.38
CA GLN A 38 7.81 -8.85 -23.38
C GLN A 38 7.13 -9.89 -22.49
N ILE A 39 7.62 -11.15 -22.50
CA ILE A 39 7.12 -12.22 -21.64
C ILE A 39 7.47 -11.93 -20.19
N SER A 40 8.71 -11.48 -19.90
CA SER A 40 9.08 -11.08 -18.54
C SER A 40 8.20 -9.96 -17.99
N ARG A 41 7.94 -8.90 -18.76
CA ARG A 41 7.01 -7.83 -18.35
C ARG A 41 5.58 -8.30 -18.17
N PHE A 42 5.13 -9.23 -19.02
CA PHE A 42 3.81 -9.85 -18.87
C PHE A 42 3.71 -10.61 -17.54
N LEU A 43 4.73 -11.40 -17.18
CA LEU A 43 4.74 -12.16 -15.92
C LEU A 43 4.69 -11.26 -14.68
N LEU A 44 5.27 -10.04 -14.75
CA LEU A 44 5.16 -9.06 -13.65
C LEU A 44 3.73 -8.56 -13.42
N PHE A 45 2.82 -8.72 -14.38
CA PHE A 45 1.42 -8.34 -14.22
C PHE A 45 0.71 -9.20 -13.16
N GLU A 46 1.11 -10.47 -13.02
CA GLU A 46 0.61 -11.36 -11.98
C GLU A 46 0.88 -10.80 -10.57
N GLU A 47 2.07 -10.24 -10.35
CA GLU A 47 2.42 -9.63 -9.06
C GLU A 47 1.58 -8.38 -8.75
N LYS A 48 1.22 -7.62 -9.79
CA LYS A 48 0.35 -6.45 -9.64
C LYS A 48 -1.08 -6.87 -9.29
N LEU A 49 -1.64 -7.83 -10.01
CA LEU A 49 -2.97 -8.37 -9.72
C LEU A 49 -3.04 -8.95 -8.31
N ALA A 50 -2.02 -9.71 -7.89
CA ALA A 50 -1.93 -10.23 -6.54
C ALA A 50 -1.86 -9.12 -5.49
N THR A 51 -1.11 -8.04 -5.75
CA THR A 51 -1.01 -6.89 -4.84
C THR A 51 -2.38 -6.23 -4.64
N GLU A 52 -3.11 -5.96 -5.72
CA GLU A 52 -4.43 -5.32 -5.64
C GLU A 52 -5.44 -6.18 -4.87
N ARG A 53 -5.46 -7.50 -5.12
CA ARG A 53 -6.36 -8.40 -4.40
C ARG A 53 -6.03 -8.44 -2.90
N ARG A 54 -4.73 -8.57 -2.56
CA ARG A 54 -4.27 -8.60 -1.17
C ARG A 54 -4.47 -7.28 -0.43
N LEU A 55 -4.47 -6.15 -1.13
CA LEU A 55 -4.81 -4.84 -0.54
C LEU A 55 -6.20 -4.85 0.09
N ILE A 56 -7.13 -5.60 -0.48
CA ILE A 56 -8.50 -5.74 0.02
C ILE A 56 -8.60 -6.89 1.03
N GLU A 57 -7.95 -8.02 0.76
CA GLU A 57 -8.12 -9.26 1.55
C GLU A 57 -7.27 -9.33 2.82
N GLU A 58 -6.01 -8.87 2.75
CA GLU A 58 -4.99 -9.14 3.78
C GLU A 58 -4.62 -7.91 4.61
N ILE A 59 -4.93 -6.71 4.12
CA ILE A 59 -4.46 -5.46 4.72
C ILE A 59 -5.56 -4.79 5.56
N SER A 60 -5.19 -4.38 6.77
CA SER A 60 -6.01 -3.63 7.69
C SER A 60 -6.42 -2.27 7.11
N LEU A 61 -7.57 -1.76 7.54
CA LEU A 61 -8.07 -0.46 7.10
C LEU A 61 -7.08 0.70 7.30
N PRO A 62 -6.36 0.85 8.44
CA PRO A 62 -5.39 1.93 8.58
C PRO A 62 -4.22 1.79 7.61
N CYS A 63 -3.68 0.59 7.40
CA CYS A 63 -2.61 0.40 6.43
C CYS A 63 -3.09 0.68 4.99
N ARG A 64 -4.30 0.24 4.65
CA ARG A 64 -4.92 0.52 3.35
C ARG A 64 -5.14 2.02 3.12
N LEU A 65 -5.56 2.78 4.13
CA LEU A 65 -5.65 4.24 4.05
C LEU A 65 -4.30 4.87 3.65
N ILE A 66 -3.19 4.42 4.24
CA ILE A 66 -1.85 4.91 3.89
C ILE A 66 -1.55 4.60 2.42
N LEU A 67 -1.74 3.34 2.00
CA LEU A 67 -1.43 2.91 0.64
C LEU A 67 -2.29 3.63 -0.41
N GLU A 68 -3.59 3.79 -0.16
CA GLU A 68 -4.48 4.54 -1.05
C GLU A 68 -4.18 6.04 -1.07
N HIS A 69 -3.73 6.62 0.04
CA HIS A 69 -3.26 8.00 0.05
C HIS A 69 -2.01 8.17 -0.82
N LEU A 70 -1.05 7.26 -0.68
CA LEU A 70 0.18 7.24 -1.46
C LEU A 70 -0.09 7.13 -2.97
N THR A 71 -1.09 6.35 -3.38
CA THR A 71 -1.45 6.21 -4.80
C THR A 71 -2.12 7.44 -5.40
N THR A 72 -2.68 8.36 -4.59
CA THR A 72 -3.29 9.60 -5.12
C THR A 72 -2.29 10.52 -5.82
N PHE A 73 -1.00 10.36 -5.53
CA PHE A 73 0.09 11.12 -6.15
C PHE A 73 1.16 10.22 -6.74
N GLU A 74 0.86 8.93 -7.00
CA GLU A 74 1.78 8.04 -7.69
C GLU A 74 2.13 8.59 -9.07
N GLY A 75 3.42 8.58 -9.41
CA GLY A 75 3.93 9.15 -10.66
C GLY A 75 4.07 10.68 -10.67
N ASN A 76 3.63 11.39 -9.62
CA ASN A 76 3.88 12.83 -9.49
C ASN A 76 5.30 13.09 -8.98
N LEU A 77 6.18 13.60 -9.86
CA LEU A 77 7.59 13.88 -9.56
C LEU A 77 7.81 15.04 -8.57
N GLU A 78 6.78 15.85 -8.30
CA GLU A 78 6.85 16.93 -7.31
C GLU A 78 6.53 16.45 -5.90
N GLN A 79 5.89 15.28 -5.77
CA GLN A 79 5.47 14.73 -4.48
C GLN A 79 6.45 13.67 -3.99
N THR A 80 6.96 13.86 -2.77
CA THR A 80 7.96 13.00 -2.15
C THR A 80 7.50 12.49 -0.79
N ILE A 81 7.93 11.28 -0.47
CA ILE A 81 7.75 10.66 0.83
C ILE A 81 9.06 10.79 1.59
N GLY A 82 9.03 11.50 2.71
CA GLY A 82 10.06 11.43 3.73
C GLY A 82 9.91 10.14 4.52
N TYR A 83 10.97 9.41 4.76
CA TYR A 83 10.95 8.22 5.60
C TYR A 83 11.99 8.30 6.69
N LYS A 84 11.72 7.70 7.85
CA LYS A 84 12.68 7.48 8.92
C LYS A 84 12.46 6.12 9.60
N ILE A 85 13.53 5.36 9.84
CA ILE A 85 13.50 4.06 10.53
C ILE A 85 14.31 4.15 11.82
N GLY A 86 13.65 4.03 12.97
CA GLY A 86 14.28 4.15 14.28
C GLY A 86 15.16 5.41 14.38
N ASN A 87 16.42 5.24 14.77
CA ASN A 87 17.40 6.33 14.84
C ASN A 87 18.39 6.36 13.66
N TYR A 88 18.26 5.46 12.69
CA TYR A 88 19.39 5.12 11.80
C TYR A 88 19.28 5.74 10.41
N GLN A 89 18.10 5.67 9.79
CA GLN A 89 17.95 6.00 8.39
C GLN A 89 16.84 7.03 8.23
N ALA A 90 17.16 8.16 7.59
CA ALA A 90 16.18 9.16 7.20
C ALA A 90 16.47 9.64 5.78
N GLY A 91 15.44 9.89 4.99
CA GLY A 91 15.59 10.37 3.62
C GLY A 91 14.27 10.85 3.05
N ARG A 92 14.32 11.37 1.82
CA ARG A 92 13.14 11.64 1.00
C ARG A 92 13.30 10.96 -0.34
N ALA A 93 12.22 10.41 -0.87
CA ALA A 93 12.22 9.71 -2.14
C ALA A 93 10.85 9.81 -2.81
N LEU A 94 10.85 9.59 -4.13
CA LEU A 94 9.62 9.42 -4.89
C LEU A 94 9.05 8.03 -4.64
N LEU A 95 7.72 7.94 -4.64
CA LEU A 95 7.05 6.66 -4.70
C LEU A 95 7.16 6.10 -6.12
N ASN A 96 7.80 4.94 -6.26
CA ASN A 96 7.85 4.23 -7.54
C ASN A 96 6.70 3.25 -7.68
N SER A 97 6.42 2.49 -6.61
CA SER A 97 5.35 1.50 -6.52
C SER A 97 5.29 0.93 -5.09
N PHE A 98 4.26 0.13 -4.81
CA PHE A 98 4.27 -0.79 -3.67
C PHE A 98 3.88 -2.20 -4.11
N GLN A 99 4.16 -3.19 -3.27
CA GLN A 99 3.71 -4.57 -3.42
C GLN A 99 3.18 -5.08 -2.10
N ILE A 100 2.19 -5.98 -2.17
CA ILE A 100 1.73 -6.74 -1.01
C ILE A 100 2.07 -8.21 -1.24
N LYS A 101 3.05 -8.68 -0.49
CA LYS A 101 3.43 -10.09 -0.42
C LYS A 101 2.52 -10.82 0.58
N GLU A 102 2.62 -12.14 0.61
CA GLU A 102 1.82 -12.99 1.48
C GLU A 102 1.87 -12.56 2.94
N TRP A 103 0.79 -12.83 3.67
CA TRP A 103 0.66 -12.56 5.10
C TRP A 103 0.73 -11.07 5.45
N GLY A 104 0.22 -10.22 4.55
CA GLY A 104 0.19 -8.77 4.76
C GLY A 104 1.57 -8.12 4.83
N ASN A 105 2.56 -8.66 4.11
CA ASN A 105 3.89 -8.06 4.02
C ASN A 105 3.90 -6.95 2.96
N ILE A 106 4.03 -5.70 3.39
CA ILE A 106 4.08 -4.53 2.54
C ILE A 106 5.52 -4.25 2.14
N VAL A 107 5.71 -3.96 0.86
CA VAL A 107 6.97 -3.55 0.26
C VAL A 107 6.75 -2.24 -0.46
N LEU A 108 7.29 -1.14 0.08
CA LEU A 108 7.20 0.19 -0.50
C LEU A 108 8.51 0.51 -1.23
N ASN A 109 8.43 0.71 -2.55
CA ASN A 109 9.58 0.99 -3.40
C ASN A 109 9.75 2.50 -3.58
N LEU A 110 10.81 3.03 -2.95
CA LEU A 110 11.13 4.45 -2.85
C LEU A 110 12.44 4.77 -3.59
N GLY A 111 12.42 4.76 -4.92
CA GLY A 111 13.63 4.98 -5.73
C GLY A 111 14.68 3.88 -5.50
N HIS A 112 15.77 4.25 -4.82
CA HIS A 112 16.87 3.33 -4.45
C HIS A 112 16.69 2.66 -3.09
N VAL A 113 15.60 2.97 -2.39
CA VAL A 113 15.31 2.42 -1.06
C VAL A 113 14.03 1.61 -1.13
N GLN A 114 14.02 0.49 -0.41
CA GLN A 114 12.84 -0.33 -0.19
C GLN A 114 12.53 -0.34 1.30
N LEU A 115 11.30 0.02 1.66
CA LEU A 115 10.80 -0.10 3.03
C LEU A 115 9.87 -1.30 3.10
N THR A 116 10.06 -2.13 4.11
CA THR A 116 9.26 -3.35 4.28
C THR A 116 8.76 -3.47 5.70
N TRP A 117 7.47 -3.78 5.87
CA TRP A 117 6.89 -4.11 7.16
C TRP A 117 5.72 -5.08 6.98
N ARG A 118 5.32 -5.75 8.05
CA ARG A 118 4.13 -6.60 8.08
C ARG A 118 3.03 -5.87 8.84
N ASP A 119 1.87 -5.68 8.22
CA ASP A 119 0.80 -4.85 8.77
C ASP A 119 0.37 -5.24 10.19
N GLU A 120 0.14 -6.53 10.42
CA GLU A 120 -0.28 -7.07 11.72
C GLU A 120 0.73 -6.85 12.86
N GLU A 121 1.94 -6.38 12.56
CA GLU A 121 2.99 -6.17 13.55
C GLU A 121 3.07 -4.71 14.05
N TYR A 122 2.22 -3.82 13.52
CA TYR A 122 2.28 -2.39 13.82
C TYR A 122 0.92 -1.82 14.24
N LYS A 123 1.00 -0.77 15.08
CA LYS A 123 -0.03 0.24 15.28
C LYS A 123 0.32 1.51 14.53
N TYR A 124 -0.71 2.30 14.24
CA TYR A 124 -0.63 3.50 13.42
C TYR A 124 -1.01 4.74 14.21
N LEU A 125 -0.19 5.78 14.11
CA LEU A 125 -0.42 7.10 14.64
C LEU A 125 -0.54 8.07 13.47
N PHE A 126 -1.74 8.59 13.22
CA PHE A 126 -2.03 9.44 12.08
C PHE A 126 -1.96 10.92 12.44
N TYR A 127 -1.23 11.67 11.61
CA TYR A 127 -1.14 13.14 11.61
C TYR A 127 -1.47 13.67 10.21
N PRO A 128 -1.74 14.97 10.03
CA PRO A 128 -2.09 15.54 8.73
C PRO A 128 -1.05 15.32 7.63
N ASP A 129 0.23 15.34 8.01
CA ASP A 129 1.39 15.34 7.12
C ASP A 129 2.29 14.11 7.30
N LYS A 130 1.94 13.19 8.21
CA LYS A 130 2.74 11.99 8.47
C LYS A 130 1.95 10.86 9.11
N VAL A 131 2.51 9.67 9.03
CA VAL A 131 2.09 8.52 9.83
C VAL A 131 3.31 7.92 10.51
N VAL A 132 3.15 7.57 11.78
CA VAL A 132 4.14 6.80 12.53
C VAL A 132 3.59 5.39 12.75
N LEU A 133 4.35 4.41 12.30
CA LEU A 133 4.10 2.99 12.53
C LEU A 133 4.92 2.58 13.73
N ARG A 134 4.24 2.18 14.80
CA ARG A 134 4.84 1.68 16.04
C ARG A 134 4.66 0.18 16.12
N ALA A 135 5.76 -0.55 16.15
CA ALA A 135 5.70 -2.00 16.25
C ALA A 135 5.12 -2.44 17.60
N PHE A 136 4.42 -3.58 17.63
CA PHE A 136 4.03 -4.22 18.89
C PHE A 136 5.24 -4.75 19.66
N ASP A 137 6.26 -5.22 18.95
CA ASP A 137 7.56 -5.62 19.53
C ASP A 137 8.46 -4.40 19.69
N ILE A 138 8.82 -4.10 20.95
CA ILE A 138 9.68 -2.96 21.31
C ILE A 138 11.08 -3.02 20.67
N ASN A 139 11.52 -4.20 20.24
CA ASN A 139 12.82 -4.35 19.58
C ASN A 139 12.77 -3.98 18.09
N LYS A 140 11.59 -3.86 17.50
CA LYS A 140 11.42 -3.44 16.11
C LYS A 140 11.39 -1.91 16.03
N PRO A 141 12.06 -1.31 15.01
CA PRO A 141 12.13 0.13 14.89
C PRO A 141 10.77 0.72 14.50
N GLU A 142 10.48 1.93 14.98
CA GLU A 142 9.37 2.72 14.44
C GLU A 142 9.68 3.14 12.99
N ILE A 143 8.65 3.16 12.15
CA ILE A 143 8.74 3.67 10.78
C ILE A 143 7.92 4.96 10.71
N HIS A 144 8.55 6.05 10.27
CA HIS A 144 7.90 7.33 10.11
C HIS A 144 7.79 7.61 8.61
N LEU A 145 6.59 7.86 8.12
CA LEU A 145 6.32 8.27 6.75
C LEU A 145 5.80 9.71 6.78
N ASN A 146 6.50 10.65 6.18
CA ASN A 146 6.13 12.06 6.10
C ASN A 146 5.77 12.37 4.64
N PHE A 147 4.64 13.03 4.41
CA PHE A 147 4.10 13.27 3.09
C PHE A 147 4.28 14.74 2.71
N SER A 148 4.79 15.02 1.50
CA SER A 148 4.65 16.39 0.94
C SER A 148 3.21 16.70 0.54
N PHE A 149 2.43 15.67 0.20
CA PHE A 149 1.01 15.77 -0.10
C PHE A 149 0.21 15.32 1.11
N TYR A 150 -0.39 16.26 1.84
CA TYR A 150 -1.06 15.97 3.12
C TYR A 150 -2.41 15.27 2.89
N PHE A 151 -2.90 14.54 3.89
CA PHE A 151 -4.17 13.81 3.79
C PHE A 151 -5.35 14.70 3.41
N LYS A 152 -5.38 15.95 3.88
CA LYS A 152 -6.46 16.91 3.57
C LYS A 152 -6.60 17.21 2.07
N TYR A 153 -5.55 16.96 1.28
CA TYR A 153 -5.57 17.15 -0.18
C TYR A 153 -6.02 15.89 -0.91
N SER A 154 -5.97 14.72 -0.26
CA SER A 154 -6.56 13.49 -0.78
C SER A 154 -7.97 13.33 -0.25
N HIS A 155 -8.98 13.22 -1.12
CA HIS A 155 -10.36 12.85 -0.74
C HIS A 155 -10.49 11.43 -0.15
N VAL A 156 -9.37 10.79 0.20
CA VAL A 156 -9.30 9.44 0.77
C VAL A 156 -9.92 9.40 2.16
N LEU A 157 -9.77 10.45 2.99
CA LEU A 157 -10.33 10.47 4.35
C LEU A 157 -11.86 10.30 4.35
N GLU A 158 -12.54 10.81 3.31
CA GLU A 158 -14.00 10.69 3.16
C GLU A 158 -14.44 9.23 3.04
N LYS A 159 -13.59 8.37 2.47
CA LYS A 159 -13.83 6.93 2.28
C LYS A 159 -13.45 6.07 3.49
N PHE A 160 -12.64 6.63 4.40
CA PHE A 160 -11.98 5.92 5.51
C PHE A 160 -12.33 6.53 6.89
N GLN A 161 -13.52 7.13 7.03
CA GLN A 161 -13.97 7.75 8.29
C GLN A 161 -14.00 6.81 9.50
N ASP A 162 -14.14 5.50 9.27
CA ASP A 162 -14.15 4.45 10.30
C ASP A 162 -12.76 4.00 10.74
N VAL A 163 -11.69 4.43 10.05
CA VAL A 163 -10.31 4.07 10.43
C VAL A 163 -9.94 4.56 11.82
N LYS A 164 -10.42 5.73 12.23
CA LYS A 164 -10.10 6.32 13.54
C LYS A 164 -10.46 5.42 14.73
N GLU A 165 -11.47 4.56 14.57
CA GLU A 165 -11.94 3.62 15.61
C GLU A 165 -11.31 2.23 15.47
N HIS A 166 -10.42 2.03 14.50
CA HIS A 166 -9.81 0.73 14.24
C HIS A 166 -8.82 0.34 15.35
N PRO A 167 -8.76 -0.92 15.83
CA PRO A 167 -7.91 -1.32 16.96
C PRO A 167 -6.40 -1.12 16.77
N GLN A 168 -5.94 -1.09 15.52
CA GLN A 168 -4.54 -0.79 15.19
C GLN A 168 -4.24 0.72 15.12
N VAL A 169 -5.24 1.61 15.24
CA VAL A 169 -5.00 3.05 15.35
C VAL A 169 -4.80 3.41 16.82
N GLU A 170 -3.58 3.84 17.15
CA GLU A 170 -3.23 4.27 18.51
C GLU A 170 -3.46 5.76 18.72
N TYR A 171 -3.34 6.55 17.65
CA TYR A 171 -3.53 7.98 17.69
C TYR A 171 -4.11 8.50 16.37
N TRP A 172 -5.05 9.44 16.49
CA TRP A 172 -5.67 10.15 15.39
C TRP A 172 -5.69 11.65 15.69
N HIS A 173 -4.97 12.43 14.89
CA HIS A 173 -4.89 13.88 15.05
C HIS A 173 -6.23 14.57 14.75
N GLU A 174 -6.56 15.64 15.47
CA GLU A 174 -7.86 16.34 15.34
C GLU A 174 -8.09 16.95 13.95
N ASP A 175 -7.05 17.50 13.32
CA ASP A 175 -7.08 18.03 11.95
C ASP A 175 -7.41 17.00 10.85
N LEU A 176 -7.49 15.72 11.19
CA LEU A 176 -7.92 14.66 10.26
C LEU A 176 -9.44 14.41 10.32
N ASN A 177 -10.16 15.05 11.24
CA ASN A 177 -11.61 14.98 11.30
C ASN A 177 -12.22 15.80 10.15
N LEU A 178 -13.12 15.17 9.40
CA LEU A 178 -13.90 15.79 8.33
C LEU A 178 -15.19 16.44 8.86
#